data_AF-A0A2V5RNJ8-F1
#
_entry.id   AF-A0A2V5RNJ8-F1
#
_cell.length_a   1.000
_cell.length_b   1.000
_cell.length_c   1.000
_cell.angle_alpha   90.00
_cell.angle_beta   90.00
_cell.angle_gamma   90.00
#
_symmetry.space_group_name_H-M   'P 1'
#
loop_
_entity.id
_entity.type
_entity.pdbx_description
1 polymer ?
#
loop_
_entity_poly.entity_id
_entity_poly.type
_entity_poly.pdbx_seq_one_letter_code
_entity_poly.pdbx_strand_id
1 'polypeptide(L)' 'MAAWRPLKRREFIRRLRALGFDGPYSGTRHQFMVFGAHRQTVPANAEYSVPQIRMLVRQVEAIMGRKIGAKEWEEL' A
#
# COMPACT_ATOMS: atom_id res chain seq x y z
N MET A 1 -14.64 15.88 0.51
CA MET A 1 -13.47 15.52 1.33
C MET A 1 -13.12 14.07 1.02
N ALA A 2 -11.94 13.80 0.46
CA ALA A 2 -11.51 12.41 0.24
C ALA A 2 -11.28 11.76 1.60
N ALA A 3 -11.96 10.65 1.86
CA ALA A 3 -11.92 9.95 3.12
C ALA A 3 -11.18 8.62 2.93
N TRP A 4 -10.39 8.23 3.93
CA TRP A 4 -9.84 6.88 3.96
C TRP A 4 -10.98 5.89 4.16
N ARG A 5 -11.11 4.92 3.26
CA ARG A 5 -12.12 3.85 3.33
C ARG A 5 -11.44 2.49 3.50
N PRO A 6 -12.11 1.50 4.10
CA PRO A 6 -11.64 0.12 4.06
C PRO A 6 -11.36 -0.31 2.62
N LEU A 7 -10.30 -1.11 2.45
CA LEU A 7 -9.77 -1.45 1.14
C LEU A 7 -9.40 -2.92 1.11
N LYS A 8 -9.84 -3.61 0.05
CA LYS A 8 -9.46 -5.00 -0.18
C LYS A 8 -7.96 -5.10 -0.46
N ARG A 9 -7.34 -6.16 0.02
CA ARG A 9 -5.91 -6.46 -0.21
C ARG A 9 -5.50 -6.37 -1.69
N ARG A 10 -6.32 -6.90 -2.58
CA ARG A 10 -6.07 -6.85 -4.04
C ARG A 10 -6.00 -5.43 -4.59
N GLU A 11 -6.85 -4.54 -4.08
CA GLU A 11 -6.87 -3.13 -4.48
C GLU A 11 -5.63 -2.42 -3.93
N PHE A 12 -5.23 -2.71 -2.69
CA PHE A 12 -3.99 -2.19 -2.13
C PHE A 12 -2.77 -2.57 -2.99
N ILE A 13 -2.67 -3.84 -3.40
CA ILE A 13 -1.60 -4.29 -4.31
C ILE A 13 -1.68 -3.59 -5.67
N ARG A 14 -2.89 -3.42 -6.24
CA ARG A 14 -3.08 -2.72 -7.52
C ARG A 14 -2.57 -1.28 -7.44
N ARG A 15 -2.90 -0.57 -6.36
CA ARG A 15 -2.45 0.81 -6.12
C ARG A 15 -0.95 0.92 -5.95
N LEU A 16 -0.34 -0.02 -5.21
CA LEU A 16 1.12 -0.09 -5.10
C LEU A 16 1.77 -0.29 -6.47
N ARG A 17 1.23 -1.16 -7.33
CA ARG A 17 1.73 -1.31 -8.71
C ARG A 17 1.61 -0.02 -9.52
N ALA A 18 0.49 0.69 -9.40
CA ALA A 18 0.31 1.99 -10.06
C ALA A 18 1.32 3.05 -9.60
N LEU A 19 1.80 2.94 -8.35
CA LEU A 19 2.87 3.78 -7.79
C LEU A 19 4.29 3.32 -8.19
N GLY A 20 4.43 2.24 -8.96
CA GLY A 20 5.72 1.71 -9.41
C GLY A 20 6.35 0.69 -8.47
N PHE A 21 5.58 0.09 -7.55
CA PHE A 21 6.08 -1.04 -6.75
C PHE A 21 5.99 -2.35 -7.54
N ASP A 22 7.03 -3.17 -7.45
CA ASP A 22 7.13 -4.50 -8.06
C ASP A 22 6.71 -5.62 -7.10
N GLY A 23 6.17 -6.71 -7.65
CA GLY A 23 5.71 -7.89 -6.91
C GLY A 23 4.20 -8.17 -7.06
N PRO A 24 3.56 -8.84 -6.09
CA PRO A 24 4.05 -9.21 -4.76
C PRO A 24 5.00 -10.42 -4.77
N TYR A 25 6.04 -10.35 -3.96
CA TYR A 25 6.94 -11.45 -3.67
C TYR A 25 6.48 -12.19 -2.41
N SER A 26 6.62 -13.52 -2.41
CA SER A 26 6.27 -14.35 -1.26
C SER A 26 7.40 -14.35 -0.24
N GLY A 27 7.13 -13.80 0.94
CA GLY A 27 7.95 -14.01 2.14
C GLY A 27 7.45 -15.20 2.96
N THR A 28 8.13 -15.52 4.05
CA THR A 28 7.79 -16.64 4.96
C THR A 28 6.45 -16.49 5.68
N ARG A 29 6.00 -15.25 5.95
CA ARG A 29 4.73 -14.97 6.66
C ARG A 29 3.82 -13.99 5.94
N HIS A 30 4.40 -12.97 5.33
CA HIS A 30 3.67 -11.94 4.59
C HIS A 30 4.28 -11.77 3.21
N GLN A 31 3.44 -11.47 2.23
CA GLN A 31 3.93 -11.01 0.94
C GLN A 31 4.49 -9.60 1.10
N PHE A 32 5.38 -9.21 0.22
CA PHE A 32 5.92 -7.85 0.17
C PHE A 32 6.05 -7.38 -1.27
N MET A 33 6.07 -6.07 -1.46
CA MET A 33 6.36 -5.42 -2.74
C MET A 33 7.63 -4.59 -2.61
N VAL A 34 8.33 -4.37 -3.72
CA VAL A 34 9.64 -3.71 -3.74
C VAL A 34 9.52 -2.39 -4.49
N PHE A 35 10.20 -1.36 -4.01
CA PHE A 35 10.37 -0.08 -4.71
C PHE A 35 11.83 0.33 -4.60
N GLY A 36 12.60 0.16 -5.67
CA GLY A 36 14.06 0.32 -5.64
C GLY A 36 14.71 -0.61 -4.61
N ALA A 37 15.38 -0.03 -3.61
CA ALA A 37 16.01 -0.77 -2.51
C ALA A 37 15.07 -1.05 -1.32
N HIS A 38 13.84 -0.52 -1.33
CA HIS A 38 12.91 -0.59 -0.22
C HIS A 38 11.87 -1.71 -0.40
N ARG A 39 11.36 -2.21 0.73
CA ARG A 39 10.32 -3.25 0.77
C ARG A 39 9.11 -2.75 1.55
N GLN A 40 7.92 -2.87 0.95
CA GLN A 40 6.64 -2.64 1.59
C GLN A 40 5.97 -3.98 1.90
N THR A 41 5.75 -4.27 3.17
CA THR A 41 5.00 -5.46 3.59
C THR A 41 3.52 -5.34 3.20
N VAL A 42 2.95 -6.43 2.68
CA VAL A 42 1.54 -6.57 2.32
C VAL A 42 0.91 -7.62 3.25
N PRO A 43 0.18 -7.19 4.30
CA PRO A 43 -0.47 -8.10 5.24
C PRO A 43 -1.41 -9.10 4.53
N ALA A 44 -1.55 -10.30 5.11
CA ALA A 44 -2.34 -11.38 4.52
C ALA A 44 -3.87 -11.19 4.66
N ASN A 45 -4.33 -10.23 5.46
CA ASN A 45 -5.76 -9.96 5.69
C ASN A 45 -6.47 -9.67 4.37
N ALA A 46 -7.70 -10.17 4.19
CA ALA A 46 -8.48 -9.96 2.97
C ALA A 46 -8.89 -8.49 2.75
N GLU A 47 -9.14 -7.77 3.85
CA GLU A 47 -9.51 -6.37 3.87
C GLU A 47 -8.74 -5.63 4.98
N TYR A 48 -8.41 -4.38 4.70
CA TYR A 48 -7.72 -3.50 5.64
C TYR A 48 -8.67 -2.46 6.18
N SER A 49 -8.64 -2.27 7.50
CA SER A 49 -9.36 -1.21 8.17
C SER A 49 -8.75 0.15 7.85
N VAL A 50 -9.51 1.22 8.03
CA VAL A 50 -9.03 2.60 7.82
C VAL A 50 -7.74 2.91 8.59
N PRO A 51 -7.61 2.57 9.90
CA PRO A 51 -6.35 2.78 10.62
C PRO A 51 -5.18 2.01 10.00
N GLN A 52 -5.42 0.78 9.56
CA GLN A 52 -4.38 -0.05 8.92
C GLN A 52 -3.93 0.54 7.59
N ILE A 53 -4.85 1.04 6.76
CA ILE A 53 -4.51 1.69 5.49
C ILE A 53 -3.70 2.95 5.72
N ARG A 54 -4.10 3.79 6.67
CA ARG A 54 -3.35 5.02 7.00
C ARG A 54 -1.92 4.71 7.44
N MET A 55 -1.74 3.64 8.21
CA MET A 55 -0.41 3.16 8.61
C MET A 55 0.40 2.67 7.41
N LEU A 56 -0.19 1.84 6.54
CA LEU A 56 0.47 1.31 5.35
C LEU A 56 0.82 2.41 4.35
N VAL A 57 -0.06 3.37 4.10
CA VAL A 57 0.23 4.47 3.18
C VAL A 57 1.33 5.37 3.74
N ARG A 58 1.38 5.62 5.06
CA ARG A 58 2.53 6.34 5.65
C ARG A 58 3.87 5.65 5.40
N GLN A 59 3.91 4.31 5.39
CA GLN A 59 5.12 3.58 5.04
C GLN A 59 5.48 3.77 3.56
N VAL A 60 4.47 3.71 2.68
CA VAL A 60 4.64 3.99 1.24
C VAL A 60 5.16 5.42 1.01
N GLU A 61 4.58 6.42 1.69
CA GLU A 61 5.04 7.81 1.62
C GLU A 61 6.51 7.95 2.04
N ALA A 62 6.91 7.26 3.12
CA ALA A 62 8.29 7.25 3.59
C ALA A 62 9.24 6.58 2.59
N ILE A 63 8.81 5.48 1.95
CA ILE A 63 9.57 4.76 0.92
C ILE A 63 9.75 5.61 -0.34
N MET A 64 8.69 6.29 -0.79
CA MET A 64 8.72 7.11 -2.00
C MET A 64 9.33 8.50 -1.76
N GLY A 65 9.49 8.91 -0.49
CA GLY A 65 9.93 10.26 -0.14
C GLY A 65 8.93 11.37 -0.52
N ARG A 66 7.66 11.02 -0.77
CA ARG A 66 6.60 11.97 -1.13
C ARG A 66 5.31 11.68 -0.37
N LYS A 67 4.53 12.72 -0.09
CA LYS A 67 3.19 12.56 0.51
C LYS A 67 2.18 12.15 -0.55
N ILE A 68 1.25 11.28 -0.19
CA ILE A 68 0.15 10.82 -1.03
C ILE A 68 -1.15 11.27 -0.36
N GLY A 69 -1.87 12.17 -1.02
CA GLY A 69 -3.16 12.64 -0.51
C GLY A 69 -4.21 11.52 -0.51
N ALA A 70 -5.21 11.59 0.37
CA ALA A 70 -6.31 10.62 0.37
C ALA A 70 -7.05 10.57 -0.98
N LYS A 71 -7.16 11.71 -1.68
CA LYS A 71 -7.77 11.80 -3.01
C LYS A 71 -6.93 11.09 -4.06
N GLU A 72 -5.63 11.39 -4.13
CA GLU A 72 -4.69 10.72 -5.03
C GLU A 72 -4.72 9.21 -4.77
N TRP A 73 -4.70 8.79 -3.50
CA TRP A 73 -4.79 7.38 -3.14
C TRP A 73 -6.09 6.71 -3.61
N GLU A 74 -7.23 7.40 -3.58
CA GLU A 74 -8.50 6.87 -4.09
C GLU A 74 -8.52 6.74 -5.62
N GLU A 75 -7.76 7.58 -6.33
CA GLU A 75 -7.70 7.64 -7.81
C GLU A 75 -6.69 6.66 -8.45
N LEU A 76 -5.83 6.03 -7.65
CA LEU A 76 -4.95 4.90 -8.04
C LEU A 76 -5.74 3.57 -8.18
#